data_AF-A0A2G6T2I3-F1
#
_entry.id   AF-A0A2G6T2I3-F1
#
_cell.length_a   1.000
_cell.length_b   1.000
_cell.length_c   1.000
_cell.angle_alpha   90.00
_cell.angle_beta   90.00
_cell.angle_gamma   90.00
#
_symmetry.space_group_name_H-M   'P 1'
#
loop_
_entity.id
_entity.type
_entity.pdbx_description
1 polymer ?
#
loop_
_entity_poly.entity_id
_entity_poly.type
_entity_poly.pdbx_seq_one_letter_code
_entity_poly.pdbx_strand_id
1 'polypeptide(L)'
;MIDITVENFEAEVVAASMTVPVLVDFWAPWCGPCKSLGPVLEKLEVEYAGRFKLAKIDSDQEQQLAGMFGIRSIPTCVLLKNGQPVDGFMGALPEGQVRAFLDKHVPSEGALVAEAEVDEAHELLESGDTQAALAKMADALAADPANDDARFDYVRLLIATGGYEEAEALLQEPLKRIPQPLRFDALWRWLDALQFVQNDDRGNWPLEQFDALIAQNKRDFDTRFAKARVLMAEGEWAPAMEELLEIIMRDKAWNAEAPRKTYVAILELLTPPQPKADPAAAGKTAGGIEVMGKAALEQDEVTVMLNGYRRKLSMALN
;
A
#
# COMPACT_ATOMS: atom_id res chain seq x y z
N MET A 1 22.00 -20.08 -9.95
CA MET A 1 22.42 -21.33 -9.29
C MET A 1 23.71 -21.18 -8.50
N ILE A 2 23.63 -21.39 -7.19
CA ILE A 2 24.77 -21.45 -6.26
C ILE A 2 24.55 -22.65 -5.33
N ASP A 3 25.59 -23.47 -5.13
CA ASP A 3 25.59 -24.50 -4.10
C ASP A 3 25.85 -23.83 -2.74
N ILE A 4 24.96 -24.11 -1.80
CA ILE A 4 24.96 -23.46 -0.49
C ILE A 4 25.56 -24.39 0.54
N THR A 5 26.51 -23.86 1.32
CA THR A 5 27.16 -24.49 2.45
C THR A 5 26.88 -23.67 3.71
N VAL A 6 27.17 -24.22 4.90
CA VAL A 6 27.03 -23.47 6.15
C VAL A 6 27.78 -22.13 6.12
N GLU A 7 28.94 -22.05 5.45
CA GLU A 7 29.76 -20.84 5.41
C GLU A 7 29.15 -19.71 4.58
N ASN A 8 28.43 -20.02 3.50
CA ASN A 8 27.87 -19.02 2.59
C ASN A 8 26.36 -18.79 2.78
N PHE A 9 25.67 -19.64 3.55
CA PHE A 9 24.23 -19.60 3.74
C PHE A 9 23.71 -18.22 4.18
N GLU A 10 24.38 -17.60 5.15
CA GLU A 10 23.96 -16.28 5.66
C GLU A 10 23.96 -15.21 4.55
N ALA A 11 25.04 -15.15 3.76
CA ALA A 11 25.16 -14.14 2.70
C ALA A 11 24.27 -14.47 1.49
N GLU A 12 24.30 -15.71 1.05
CA GLU A 12 23.72 -16.11 -0.24
C GLU A 12 22.23 -16.42 -0.18
N VAL A 13 21.71 -16.73 1.01
CA VAL A 13 20.29 -17.06 1.25
C VAL A 13 19.62 -16.03 2.14
N VAL A 14 20.11 -15.82 3.37
CA VAL A 14 19.42 -14.94 4.34
C VAL A 14 19.50 -13.49 3.88
N ALA A 15 20.70 -12.94 3.70
CA ALA A 15 20.90 -11.56 3.28
C ALA A 15 20.34 -11.31 1.87
N ALA A 16 20.54 -12.25 0.93
CA ALA A 16 19.95 -12.15 -0.41
C ALA A 16 18.41 -12.11 -0.38
N SER A 17 17.77 -12.87 0.52
CA SER A 17 16.31 -12.87 0.65
C SER A 17 15.70 -11.54 1.14
N MET A 18 16.54 -10.62 1.62
CA MET A 18 16.12 -9.26 1.98
C MET A 18 15.82 -8.38 0.75
N THR A 19 16.37 -8.73 -0.41
CA THR A 19 16.19 -7.98 -1.66
C THR A 19 15.45 -8.77 -2.73
N VAL A 20 15.69 -10.08 -2.83
CA VAL A 20 15.09 -10.95 -3.84
C VAL A 20 14.66 -12.28 -3.22
N PRO A 21 13.45 -12.81 -3.49
CA PRO A 21 13.05 -14.11 -2.98
C PRO A 21 14.06 -15.22 -3.32
N VAL A 22 14.44 -16.03 -2.33
CA VAL A 22 15.39 -17.14 -2.50
C VAL A 22 14.67 -18.46 -2.32
N LEU A 23 14.61 -19.27 -3.38
CA LEU A 23 14.09 -20.63 -3.30
C LEU A 23 15.25 -21.59 -3.00
N VAL A 24 15.19 -22.25 -1.86
CA VAL A 24 16.18 -23.23 -1.42
C VAL A 24 15.67 -24.63 -1.77
N ASP A 25 16.39 -25.35 -2.63
CA ASP A 25 16.15 -26.75 -3.01
C ASP A 25 17.05 -27.69 -2.20
N PHE A 26 16.45 -28.46 -1.30
CA PHE A 26 17.12 -29.51 -0.55
C PHE A 26 17.09 -30.82 -1.35
N TRP A 27 18.26 -31.27 -1.79
CA TRP A 27 18.42 -32.39 -2.71
C TRP A 27 19.55 -33.34 -2.28
N ALA A 28 19.72 -34.44 -3.02
CA ALA A 28 20.89 -35.32 -2.93
C ALA A 28 21.11 -36.09 -4.26
N PRO A 29 22.33 -36.55 -4.59
CA PRO A 29 22.64 -37.20 -5.87
C PRO A 29 21.88 -38.51 -6.14
N TRP A 30 21.52 -39.24 -5.08
CA TRP A 30 20.78 -40.49 -5.15
C TRP A 30 19.26 -40.29 -5.25
N CYS A 31 18.77 -39.08 -5.01
CA CYS A 31 17.35 -38.77 -5.02
C CYS A 31 16.80 -38.76 -6.46
N GLY A 32 16.07 -39.81 -6.83
CA GLY A 32 15.42 -39.94 -8.14
C GLY A 32 14.49 -38.75 -8.47
N PRO A 33 13.52 -38.40 -7.60
CA PRO A 33 12.61 -37.28 -7.86
C PRO A 33 13.31 -35.90 -7.96
N CYS A 34 14.45 -35.73 -7.29
CA CYS A 34 15.25 -34.49 -7.39
C CYS A 34 15.78 -34.29 -8.81
N LYS A 35 16.11 -35.38 -9.54
CA LYS A 35 16.60 -35.32 -10.92
C LYS A 35 15.53 -34.84 -11.92
N SER A 36 14.26 -34.97 -11.59
CA SER A 36 13.18 -34.36 -12.40
C SER A 36 12.87 -32.92 -11.99
N LEU A 37 13.01 -32.57 -10.70
CA LEU A 37 12.67 -31.24 -10.20
C LEU A 37 13.78 -30.21 -10.50
N GLY A 38 15.05 -30.56 -10.32
CA GLY A 38 16.18 -29.65 -10.52
C GLY A 38 16.17 -28.93 -11.87
N PRO A 39 16.02 -29.63 -13.02
CA PRO A 39 15.96 -28.97 -14.33
C PRO A 39 14.76 -28.02 -14.49
N VAL A 40 13.64 -28.31 -13.82
CA VAL A 40 12.47 -27.43 -13.83
C VAL A 40 12.78 -26.14 -13.05
N LEU A 41 13.40 -26.25 -11.88
CA LEU A 41 13.81 -25.09 -11.07
C LEU A 41 14.83 -24.22 -11.81
N GLU A 42 15.83 -24.84 -12.42
CA GLU A 42 16.88 -24.13 -13.20
C GLU A 42 16.28 -23.42 -14.41
N LYS A 43 15.35 -24.06 -15.13
CA LYS A 43 14.62 -23.43 -16.24
C LYS A 43 13.84 -22.19 -15.76
N LEU A 44 13.11 -22.32 -14.65
CA LEU A 44 12.33 -21.22 -14.09
C LEU A 44 13.23 -20.10 -13.56
N GLU A 45 14.39 -20.38 -12.97
CA GLU A 45 15.34 -19.35 -12.53
C GLU A 45 15.76 -18.45 -13.71
N VAL A 46 16.04 -19.05 -14.87
CA VAL A 46 16.37 -18.31 -16.10
C VAL A 46 15.17 -17.53 -16.63
N GLU A 47 13.99 -18.15 -16.68
CA GLU A 47 12.77 -17.53 -17.20
C GLU A 47 12.29 -16.34 -16.34
N TYR A 48 12.50 -16.42 -15.03
CA TYR A 48 12.16 -15.33 -14.11
C TYR A 48 13.23 -14.22 -14.12
N ALA A 49 14.31 -14.35 -14.90
CA ALA A 49 15.25 -13.27 -15.18
C ALA A 49 15.77 -12.54 -13.92
N GLY A 50 16.07 -13.30 -12.86
CA GLY A 50 16.59 -12.74 -11.61
C GLY A 50 15.52 -12.24 -10.62
N ARG A 51 14.23 -12.38 -10.91
CA ARG A 51 13.13 -12.06 -9.97
C ARG A 51 13.09 -12.98 -8.75
N PHE A 52 13.72 -14.15 -8.84
CA PHE A 52 14.05 -14.99 -7.69
C PHE A 52 15.42 -15.64 -7.90
N LYS A 53 16.01 -16.15 -6.81
CA LYS A 53 17.29 -16.86 -6.82
C LYS A 53 17.08 -18.33 -6.44
N LEU A 54 17.73 -19.25 -7.16
CA LEU A 54 17.76 -20.66 -6.80
C LEU A 54 19.05 -21.00 -6.03
N ALA A 55 18.85 -21.47 -4.80
CA ALA A 55 19.89 -21.96 -3.90
C ALA A 55 19.73 -23.48 -3.76
N LYS A 56 20.82 -24.24 -3.89
CA LYS A 56 20.76 -25.71 -3.77
C LYS A 56 21.56 -26.16 -2.56
N ILE A 57 20.96 -26.99 -1.71
CA ILE A 57 21.60 -27.58 -0.54
C ILE A 57 21.60 -29.09 -0.69
N ASP A 58 22.78 -29.69 -0.79
CA ASP A 58 22.92 -31.13 -0.68
C ASP A 58 22.71 -31.54 0.78
N SER A 59 21.61 -32.25 1.05
CA SER A 59 21.20 -32.61 2.41
C SER A 59 22.12 -33.65 3.06
N ASP A 60 22.91 -34.39 2.29
CA ASP A 60 23.88 -35.35 2.83
C ASP A 60 25.16 -34.66 3.30
N GLN A 61 25.59 -33.63 2.56
CA GLN A 61 26.79 -32.84 2.87
C GLN A 61 26.51 -31.79 3.94
N GLU A 62 25.37 -31.11 3.85
CA GLU A 62 24.99 -29.97 4.69
C GLU A 62 23.90 -30.35 5.70
N GLN A 63 24.13 -31.44 6.44
CA GLN A 63 23.16 -32.00 7.40
C GLN A 63 22.74 -30.99 8.47
N GLN A 64 23.62 -30.06 8.83
CA GLN A 64 23.31 -28.98 9.76
C GLN A 64 22.23 -28.05 9.21
N LEU A 65 22.36 -27.61 7.94
CA LEU A 65 21.37 -26.77 7.29
C LEU A 65 20.05 -27.52 7.11
N ALA A 66 20.09 -28.76 6.63
CA ALA A 66 18.90 -29.60 6.53
C ALA A 66 18.19 -29.77 7.88
N GLY A 67 18.96 -29.93 8.97
CA GLY A 67 18.45 -30.00 10.34
C GLY A 67 17.81 -28.71 10.81
N MET A 68 18.42 -27.54 10.52
CA MET A 68 17.89 -26.22 10.88
C MET A 68 16.53 -25.94 10.24
N PHE A 69 16.34 -26.35 8.98
CA PHE A 69 15.07 -26.24 8.27
C PHE A 69 14.08 -27.37 8.58
N GLY A 70 14.49 -28.33 9.42
CA GLY A 70 13.64 -29.47 9.80
C GLY A 70 13.29 -30.39 8.62
N ILE A 71 14.20 -30.53 7.65
CA ILE A 71 13.99 -31.33 6.45
C ILE A 71 13.92 -32.82 6.80
N ARG A 72 12.79 -33.45 6.47
CA ARG A 72 12.53 -34.88 6.77
C ARG A 72 12.52 -35.78 5.54
N SER A 73 12.41 -35.19 4.36
CA SER A 73 12.37 -35.87 3.08
C SER A 73 12.88 -34.96 1.99
N ILE A 74 13.43 -35.53 0.92
CA ILE A 74 13.88 -34.80 -0.26
C ILE A 74 13.18 -35.32 -1.53
N PRO A 75 12.95 -34.46 -2.54
CA PRO A 75 13.23 -33.03 -2.52
C PRO A 75 12.26 -32.26 -1.62
N THR A 76 12.75 -31.21 -0.99
CA THR A 76 11.92 -30.20 -0.30
C THR A 76 12.43 -28.83 -0.74
N CYS A 77 11.52 -27.94 -1.11
CA CYS A 77 11.85 -26.56 -1.43
C CYS A 77 11.27 -25.62 -0.38
N VAL A 78 12.07 -24.66 0.07
CA VAL A 78 11.67 -23.62 1.02
C VAL A 78 11.95 -22.26 0.41
N LEU A 79 10.95 -21.39 0.37
CA LEU A 79 11.10 -20.02 -0.11
C LEU A 79 11.38 -19.08 1.06
N LEU A 80 12.45 -18.30 0.95
CA LEU A 80 12.78 -17.24 1.88
C LEU A 80 12.49 -15.87 1.27
N LYS A 81 11.93 -14.98 2.09
CA LYS A 81 11.72 -13.57 1.80
C LYS A 81 11.88 -12.77 3.09
N ASN A 82 12.52 -11.62 3.02
CA ASN A 82 12.81 -10.76 4.17
C ASN A 82 13.55 -11.52 5.30
N GLY A 83 14.51 -12.39 4.94
CA GLY A 83 15.32 -13.15 5.89
C GLY A 83 14.62 -14.34 6.54
N GLN A 84 13.36 -14.62 6.17
CA GLN A 84 12.51 -15.60 6.85
C GLN A 84 11.92 -16.61 5.85
N PRO A 85 11.71 -17.89 6.23
CA PRO A 85 10.90 -18.82 5.45
C PRO A 85 9.45 -18.35 5.38
N VAL A 86 8.90 -18.20 4.17
CA VAL A 86 7.52 -17.71 3.96
C VAL A 86 6.58 -18.78 3.40
N ASP A 87 7.10 -19.77 2.68
CA ASP A 87 6.33 -20.88 2.11
C ASP A 87 7.27 -22.03 1.69
N GLY A 88 6.73 -23.18 1.32
CA GLY A 88 7.51 -24.30 0.80
C GLY A 88 6.66 -25.46 0.30
N PHE A 89 7.30 -26.41 -0.38
CA PHE A 89 6.65 -27.62 -0.85
C PHE A 89 7.58 -28.84 -0.74
N MET A 90 6.98 -30.03 -0.65
CA MET A 90 7.70 -31.30 -0.58
C MET A 90 7.38 -32.16 -1.81
N GLY A 91 8.39 -32.90 -2.28
CA GLY A 91 8.29 -33.78 -3.44
C GLY A 91 8.51 -33.06 -4.78
N ALA A 92 8.63 -33.85 -5.84
CA ALA A 92 8.79 -33.32 -7.19
C ALA A 92 7.42 -32.90 -7.76
N LEU A 93 7.21 -31.59 -7.88
CA LEU A 93 6.02 -31.01 -8.49
C LEU A 93 6.19 -30.80 -10.01
N PRO A 94 5.11 -30.89 -10.81
CA PRO A 94 5.14 -30.46 -12.21
C PRO A 94 5.44 -28.96 -12.35
N GLU A 95 6.06 -28.56 -13.48
CA GLU A 95 6.45 -27.17 -13.77
C GLU A 95 5.32 -26.15 -13.51
N GLY A 96 4.09 -26.44 -13.96
CA GLY A 96 2.95 -25.54 -13.75
C GLY A 96 2.61 -25.30 -12.28
N GLN A 97 2.82 -26.29 -11.41
CA GLN A 97 2.60 -26.15 -9.96
C GLN A 97 3.73 -25.38 -9.29
N VAL A 98 4.98 -25.59 -9.71
CA VAL A 98 6.13 -24.82 -9.24
C VAL A 98 5.99 -23.35 -9.63
N ARG A 99 5.58 -23.08 -10.87
CA ARG A 99 5.29 -21.73 -11.37
C ARG A 99 4.19 -21.06 -10.55
N ALA A 100 3.06 -21.75 -10.36
CA ALA A 100 1.96 -21.24 -9.54
C ALA A 100 2.35 -21.03 -8.07
N PHE A 101 3.34 -21.76 -7.55
CA PHE A 101 3.93 -21.50 -6.25
C PHE A 101 4.78 -20.23 -6.26
N LEU A 102 5.68 -20.08 -7.25
CA LEU A 102 6.54 -18.90 -7.39
C LEU A 102 5.74 -17.62 -7.61
N ASP A 103 4.73 -17.63 -8.48
CA ASP A 103 3.90 -16.46 -8.82
C ASP A 103 3.14 -15.86 -7.62
N LYS A 104 2.99 -16.62 -6.52
CA LYS A 104 2.39 -16.10 -5.28
C LYS A 104 3.33 -15.18 -4.51
N HIS A 105 4.63 -15.33 -4.70
CA HIS A 105 5.65 -14.75 -3.82
C HIS A 105 6.70 -13.91 -4.55
N VAL A 106 6.92 -14.25 -5.82
CA VAL A 106 7.87 -13.60 -6.71
C VAL A 106 7.13 -12.48 -7.47
N PRO A 107 7.61 -11.23 -7.40
CA PRO A 107 6.98 -10.13 -8.10
C PRO A 107 6.96 -10.40 -9.62
N SER A 108 5.92 -9.93 -10.30
CA SER A 108 5.87 -9.95 -11.76
C SER A 108 6.89 -8.97 -12.34
N GLU A 109 7.23 -9.11 -13.62
CA GLU A 109 8.08 -8.12 -14.31
C GLU A 109 7.43 -6.72 -14.28
N GLY A 110 6.11 -6.64 -14.54
CA GLY A 110 5.36 -5.40 -14.45
C GLY A 110 5.39 -4.78 -13.06
N ALA A 111 5.32 -5.58 -12.00
CA ALA A 111 5.40 -5.08 -10.63
C ALA A 111 6.78 -4.47 -10.30
N LEU A 112 7.87 -5.07 -10.78
CA LEU A 112 9.22 -4.50 -10.59
C LEU A 112 9.43 -3.22 -11.38
N VAL A 113 8.92 -3.16 -12.61
CA VAL A 113 8.93 -1.93 -13.41
C VAL A 113 8.12 -0.86 -12.69
N ALA A 114 6.91 -1.19 -12.24
CA ALA A 114 6.05 -0.25 -11.51
C ALA A 114 6.73 0.29 -10.25
N GLU A 115 7.41 -0.56 -9.48
CA GLU A 115 8.17 -0.14 -8.30
C GLU A 115 9.29 0.83 -8.65
N ALA A 116 10.08 0.54 -9.69
CA ALA A 116 11.16 1.42 -10.15
C ALA A 116 10.64 2.78 -10.63
N GLU A 117 9.54 2.80 -11.39
CA GLU A 117 8.91 4.04 -11.87
C GLU A 117 8.33 4.86 -10.69
N VAL A 118 7.76 4.21 -9.67
CA VAL A 118 7.29 4.89 -8.45
C VAL A 118 8.45 5.49 -7.66
N ASP A 119 9.57 4.78 -7.51
CA ASP A 119 10.74 5.30 -6.81
C ASP A 119 11.33 6.53 -7.53
N GLU A 120 11.45 6.49 -8.86
CA GLU A 120 11.87 7.65 -9.64
C GLU A 120 10.87 8.81 -9.55
N ALA A 121 9.55 8.53 -9.54
CA ALA A 121 8.53 9.55 -9.31
C ALA A 121 8.72 10.27 -7.97
N HIS A 122 9.06 9.55 -6.91
CA HIS A 122 9.34 10.15 -5.60
C HIS A 122 10.57 11.06 -5.63
N GLU A 123 11.67 10.63 -6.25
CA GLU A 123 12.88 11.46 -6.42
C GLU A 123 12.57 12.76 -7.20
N LEU A 124 11.74 12.65 -8.23
CA LEU A 124 11.30 13.81 -9.02
C LEU A 124 10.44 14.77 -8.19
N LEU A 125 9.54 14.27 -7.34
CA LEU A 125 8.78 15.10 -6.41
C LEU A 125 9.69 15.82 -5.40
N GLU A 126 10.70 15.14 -4.86
CA GLU A 126 11.67 15.74 -3.94
C GLU A 126 12.50 16.86 -4.60
N SER A 127 12.81 16.69 -5.90
CA SER A 127 13.49 17.71 -6.69
C SER A 127 12.56 18.82 -7.22
N GLY A 128 11.24 18.68 -7.04
CA GLY A 128 10.21 19.64 -7.46
C GLY A 128 9.71 19.47 -8.90
N ASP A 129 10.14 18.45 -9.63
CA ASP A 129 9.66 18.15 -10.98
C ASP A 129 8.37 17.31 -10.93
N THR A 130 7.27 18.00 -10.59
CA THR A 130 5.96 17.36 -10.43
C THR A 130 5.42 16.78 -11.75
N GLN A 131 5.72 17.40 -12.89
CA GLN A 131 5.20 16.94 -14.17
C GLN A 131 5.88 15.64 -14.62
N ALA A 132 7.20 15.53 -14.42
CA ALA A 132 7.90 14.29 -14.68
C ALA A 132 7.45 13.18 -13.70
N ALA A 133 7.23 13.51 -12.43
CA ALA A 133 6.69 12.55 -11.46
C ALA A 133 5.32 11.99 -11.86
N LEU A 134 4.41 12.84 -12.37
CA LEU A 134 3.11 12.39 -12.89
C LEU A 134 3.27 11.40 -14.05
N ALA A 135 4.20 11.64 -14.98
CA ALA A 135 4.46 10.73 -16.09
C ALA A 135 4.97 9.37 -15.58
N LYS A 136 5.89 9.39 -14.60
CA LYS A 136 6.42 8.17 -13.98
C LYS A 136 5.36 7.38 -13.23
N MET A 137 4.46 8.05 -12.51
CA MET A 137 3.32 7.39 -11.89
C MET A 137 2.34 6.77 -12.90
N ALA A 138 2.14 7.41 -14.06
CA ALA A 138 1.36 6.85 -15.15
C ALA A 138 2.01 5.58 -15.74
N ASP A 139 3.31 5.63 -16.00
CA ASP A 139 4.09 4.49 -16.50
C ASP A 139 4.09 3.33 -15.51
N ALA A 140 4.20 3.63 -14.20
CA ALA A 140 4.10 2.63 -13.15
C ALA A 140 2.77 1.87 -13.18
N LEU A 141 1.66 2.60 -13.27
CA LEU A 141 0.33 2.00 -13.31
C LEU A 141 0.06 1.29 -14.65
N ALA A 142 0.69 1.71 -15.74
CA ALA A 142 0.63 1.00 -17.01
C ALA A 142 1.37 -0.35 -16.95
N ALA A 143 2.50 -0.40 -16.23
CA ALA A 143 3.30 -1.61 -16.03
C ALA A 143 2.61 -2.62 -15.10
N ASP A 144 1.95 -2.14 -14.03
CA ASP A 144 1.11 -2.96 -13.16
C ASP A 144 -0.24 -2.29 -12.86
N PRO A 145 -1.26 -2.51 -13.70
CA PRO A 145 -2.60 -1.92 -13.51
C PRO A 145 -3.31 -2.36 -12.23
N ALA A 146 -2.85 -3.46 -11.62
CA ALA A 146 -3.36 -3.97 -10.35
C ALA A 146 -2.60 -3.37 -9.14
N ASN A 147 -1.53 -2.59 -9.36
CA ASN A 147 -0.82 -1.89 -8.31
C ASN A 147 -1.66 -0.75 -7.76
N ASP A 148 -2.33 -1.10 -6.69
CA ASP A 148 -3.37 -0.33 -6.06
C ASP A 148 -2.77 0.80 -5.20
N ASP A 149 -1.52 0.63 -4.75
CA ASP A 149 -0.74 1.67 -4.06
C ASP A 149 -0.27 2.73 -5.05
N ALA A 150 0.35 2.32 -6.17
CA ALA A 150 0.74 3.23 -7.25
C ALA A 150 -0.47 4.00 -7.80
N ARG A 151 -1.61 3.34 -7.99
CA ARG A 151 -2.87 4.00 -8.38
C ARG A 151 -3.30 5.06 -7.37
N PHE A 152 -3.25 4.74 -6.08
CA PHE A 152 -3.66 5.66 -5.03
C PHE A 152 -2.78 6.91 -5.00
N ASP A 153 -1.45 6.74 -5.02
CA ASP A 153 -0.50 7.84 -5.01
C ASP A 153 -0.61 8.70 -6.27
N TYR A 154 -0.79 8.07 -7.43
CA TYR A 154 -0.99 8.77 -8.69
C TYR A 154 -2.26 9.63 -8.69
N VAL A 155 -3.40 9.05 -8.29
CA VAL A 155 -4.67 9.79 -8.20
C VAL A 155 -4.55 10.94 -7.20
N ARG A 156 -3.90 10.71 -6.05
CA ARG A 156 -3.68 11.75 -5.05
C ARG A 156 -2.86 12.91 -5.61
N LEU A 157 -1.80 12.62 -6.36
CA LEU A 157 -0.96 13.64 -7.01
C LEU A 157 -1.72 14.39 -8.10
N LEU A 158 -2.51 13.69 -8.93
CA LEU A 158 -3.39 14.29 -9.93
C LEU A 158 -4.39 15.26 -9.28
N ILE A 159 -5.05 14.87 -8.20
CA ILE A 159 -5.99 15.76 -7.49
C ILE A 159 -5.26 17.01 -6.95
N ALA A 160 -4.08 16.83 -6.34
CA ALA A 160 -3.29 17.93 -5.81
C ALA A 160 -2.80 18.92 -6.89
N THR A 161 -2.65 18.45 -8.14
CA THR A 161 -2.10 19.21 -9.26
C THR A 161 -3.14 19.69 -10.27
N GLY A 162 -4.42 19.36 -10.07
CA GLY A 162 -5.52 19.78 -10.94
C GLY A 162 -5.88 18.79 -12.07
N GLY A 163 -5.29 17.60 -12.10
CA GLY A 163 -5.60 16.51 -13.04
C GLY A 163 -6.92 15.78 -12.75
N TYR A 164 -8.02 16.52 -12.59
CA TYR A 164 -9.31 16.01 -12.08
C TYR A 164 -9.97 14.95 -12.98
N GLU A 165 -9.94 15.15 -14.30
CA GLU A 165 -10.56 14.23 -15.27
C GLU A 165 -9.86 12.86 -15.25
N GLU A 166 -8.53 12.86 -15.22
CA GLU A 166 -7.74 11.65 -15.16
C GLU A 166 -7.87 10.95 -13.80
N ALA A 167 -7.85 11.72 -12.70
CA ALA A 167 -8.11 11.19 -11.36
C ALA A 167 -9.46 10.49 -11.27
N GLU A 168 -10.52 11.09 -11.82
CA GLU A 168 -11.86 10.50 -11.88
C GLU A 168 -11.87 9.18 -12.67
N ALA A 169 -11.20 9.14 -13.83
CA ALA A 169 -11.12 7.94 -14.65
C ALA A 169 -10.42 6.78 -13.93
N LEU A 170 -9.32 7.06 -13.23
CA LEU A 170 -8.54 6.06 -12.49
C LEU A 170 -9.26 5.52 -11.25
N LEU A 171 -10.19 6.29 -10.69
CA LEU A 171 -11.03 5.88 -9.56
C LEU A 171 -12.19 4.97 -9.96
N GLN A 172 -12.62 4.95 -11.23
CA GLN A 172 -13.81 4.21 -11.67
C GLN A 172 -13.75 2.71 -11.36
N GLU A 173 -12.60 2.08 -11.56
CA GLU A 173 -12.44 0.65 -11.31
C GLU A 173 -12.43 0.32 -9.80
N PRO A 174 -11.57 0.91 -8.96
CA PRO A 174 -11.54 0.56 -7.54
C PRO A 174 -12.86 0.88 -6.82
N LEU A 175 -13.58 1.94 -7.21
CA LEU A 175 -14.87 2.29 -6.61
C LEU A 175 -16.00 1.29 -6.94
N LYS A 176 -15.84 0.44 -7.98
CA LYS A 176 -16.80 -0.62 -8.33
C LYS A 176 -16.57 -1.91 -7.55
N ARG A 177 -15.42 -2.08 -6.91
CA ARG A 177 -15.08 -3.29 -6.16
C ARG A 177 -15.95 -3.41 -4.92
N ILE A 178 -16.23 -4.65 -4.50
CA ILE A 178 -17.03 -4.96 -3.31
C ILE A 178 -16.21 -5.88 -2.39
N PRO A 179 -15.90 -5.47 -1.14
CA PRO A 179 -16.22 -4.17 -0.54
C PRO A 179 -15.47 -3.02 -1.21
N GLN A 180 -16.09 -1.84 -1.23
CA GLN A 180 -15.49 -0.64 -1.80
C GLN A 180 -14.28 -0.24 -0.95
N PRO A 181 -13.07 -0.07 -1.53
CA PRO A 181 -11.89 0.29 -0.75
C PRO A 181 -11.99 1.73 -0.25
N LEU A 182 -11.88 1.90 1.08
CA LEU A 182 -12.12 3.18 1.75
C LEU A 182 -11.20 4.30 1.23
N ARG A 183 -9.93 3.99 1.01
CA ARG A 183 -8.93 4.95 0.52
C ARG A 183 -9.31 5.58 -0.82
N PHE A 184 -9.91 4.82 -1.73
CA PHE A 184 -10.34 5.36 -3.03
C PHE A 184 -11.65 6.14 -2.92
N ASP A 185 -12.58 5.74 -2.05
CA ASP A 185 -13.76 6.57 -1.71
C ASP A 185 -13.31 7.91 -1.11
N ALA A 186 -12.22 7.91 -0.34
CA ALA A 186 -11.67 9.11 0.26
C ALA A 186 -11.13 10.10 -0.79
N LEU A 187 -10.34 9.61 -1.76
CA LEU A 187 -9.88 10.42 -2.90
C LEU A 187 -11.05 10.92 -3.75
N TRP A 188 -12.06 10.09 -4.00
CA TRP A 188 -13.26 10.48 -4.73
C TRP A 188 -13.99 11.64 -4.07
N ARG A 189 -14.12 11.63 -2.74
CA ARG A 189 -14.81 12.70 -2.00
C ARG A 189 -14.02 14.00 -1.95
N TRP A 190 -12.70 13.91 -1.93
CA TRP A 190 -11.86 15.09 -2.08
C TRP A 190 -12.00 15.69 -3.47
N LEU A 191 -11.97 14.84 -4.51
CA LEU A 191 -12.21 15.25 -5.89
C LEU A 191 -13.61 15.87 -6.08
N ASP A 192 -14.68 15.27 -5.54
CA ASP A 192 -16.04 15.82 -5.57
C ASP A 192 -16.12 17.21 -4.92
N ALA A 193 -15.41 17.44 -3.80
CA ALA A 193 -15.35 18.74 -3.16
C ALA A 193 -14.66 19.80 -4.04
N LEU A 194 -13.56 19.43 -4.71
CA LEU A 194 -12.83 20.31 -5.63
C LEU A 194 -13.61 20.59 -6.92
N GLN A 195 -14.34 19.60 -7.45
CA GLN A 195 -15.24 19.78 -8.59
C GLN A 195 -16.48 20.59 -8.18
N PHE A 196 -16.98 20.44 -6.95
CA PHE A 196 -18.10 21.22 -6.43
C PHE A 196 -17.80 22.72 -6.45
N VAL A 197 -16.62 23.13 -5.96
CA VAL A 197 -16.27 24.56 -5.93
C VAL A 197 -16.10 25.17 -7.32
N GLN A 198 -15.83 24.36 -8.34
CA GLN A 198 -15.73 24.81 -9.74
C GLN A 198 -17.09 24.91 -10.44
N ASN A 199 -18.04 24.04 -10.07
CA ASN A 199 -19.26 23.82 -10.85
C ASN A 199 -20.54 24.33 -10.17
N ASP A 200 -20.50 24.67 -8.88
CA ASP A 200 -21.64 25.20 -8.13
C ASP A 200 -21.38 26.64 -7.67
N ASP A 201 -22.38 27.52 -7.82
CA ASP A 201 -22.27 28.94 -7.44
C ASP A 201 -21.86 29.12 -5.97
N ARG A 202 -22.24 28.19 -5.09
CA ARG A 202 -21.86 28.19 -3.67
C ARG A 202 -20.36 28.03 -3.45
N GLY A 203 -19.65 27.45 -4.41
CA GLY A 203 -18.18 27.35 -4.39
C GLY A 203 -17.48 28.69 -4.24
N ASN A 204 -18.12 29.78 -4.67
CA ASN A 204 -17.57 31.14 -4.62
C ASN A 204 -18.17 32.00 -3.50
N TRP A 205 -18.99 31.43 -2.62
CA TRP A 205 -19.59 32.18 -1.52
C TRP A 205 -18.58 32.41 -0.40
N PRO A 206 -18.58 33.60 0.23
CA PRO A 206 -17.84 33.81 1.47
C PRO A 206 -18.42 32.93 2.59
N LEU A 207 -17.57 32.45 3.51
CA LEU A 207 -17.99 31.56 4.59
C LEU A 207 -19.10 32.17 5.47
N GLU A 208 -19.09 33.49 5.65
CA GLU A 208 -20.11 34.22 6.42
C GLU A 208 -21.51 34.12 5.81
N GLN A 209 -21.60 33.96 4.48
CA GLN A 209 -22.88 33.78 3.81
C GLN A 209 -23.49 32.41 4.15
N PHE A 210 -22.68 31.36 4.18
CA PHE A 210 -23.13 30.05 4.65
C PHE A 210 -23.61 30.14 6.10
N ASP A 211 -22.85 30.79 6.97
CA ASP A 211 -23.20 30.95 8.38
C ASP A 211 -24.52 31.69 8.58
N ALA A 212 -24.74 32.77 7.83
CA ALA A 212 -25.98 33.55 7.89
C ALA A 212 -27.22 32.73 7.48
N LEU A 213 -27.10 31.84 6.49
CA LEU A 213 -28.19 30.96 6.05
C LEU A 213 -28.43 29.82 7.04
N ILE A 214 -27.37 29.17 7.51
CA ILE A 214 -27.45 28.10 8.51
C ILE A 214 -28.01 28.61 9.85
N ALA A 215 -27.73 29.87 10.22
CA ALA A 215 -28.28 30.48 11.42
C ALA A 215 -29.81 30.65 11.35
N GLN A 216 -30.37 30.88 10.16
CA GLN A 216 -31.82 30.98 9.94
C GLN A 216 -32.50 29.61 10.01
N ASN A 217 -31.83 28.56 9.54
CA ASN A 217 -32.32 27.18 9.62
C ASN A 217 -31.19 26.21 9.96
N LYS A 218 -31.12 25.78 11.23
CA LYS A 218 -30.09 24.84 11.70
C LYS A 218 -30.15 23.45 11.03
N ARG A 219 -31.26 23.12 10.34
CA ARG A 219 -31.44 21.88 9.57
C ARG A 219 -31.26 22.09 8.06
N ASP A 220 -30.75 23.24 7.63
CA ASP A 220 -30.30 23.45 6.25
C ASP A 220 -29.00 22.65 6.01
N PHE A 221 -29.17 21.34 5.87
CA PHE A 221 -28.08 20.41 5.68
C PHE A 221 -27.43 20.53 4.30
N ASP A 222 -28.19 20.95 3.28
CA ASP A 222 -27.66 21.24 1.95
C ASP A 222 -26.64 22.38 1.99
N THR A 223 -26.97 23.50 2.63
CA THR A 223 -26.05 24.63 2.79
C THR A 223 -24.86 24.25 3.67
N ARG A 224 -25.09 23.50 4.76
CA ARG A 224 -24.00 23.04 5.64
C ARG A 224 -23.04 22.08 4.96
N PHE A 225 -23.55 21.12 4.18
CA PHE A 225 -22.73 20.18 3.43
C PHE A 225 -21.96 20.86 2.30
N ALA A 226 -22.57 21.86 1.64
CA ALA A 226 -21.86 22.73 0.70
C ALA A 226 -20.69 23.47 1.38
N LYS A 227 -20.90 24.08 2.55
CA LYS A 227 -19.83 24.72 3.34
C LYS A 227 -18.69 23.74 3.65
N ALA A 228 -19.02 22.52 4.07
CA ALA A 228 -18.01 21.49 4.34
C ALA A 228 -17.15 21.15 3.10
N ARG A 229 -17.75 21.10 1.91
CA ARG A 229 -16.99 20.89 0.65
C ARG A 229 -16.09 22.07 0.28
N VAL A 230 -16.54 23.31 0.51
CA VAL A 230 -15.68 24.51 0.32
C VAL A 230 -14.47 24.42 1.26
N LEU A 231 -14.70 24.15 2.55
CA LEU A 231 -13.61 23.99 3.53
C LEU A 231 -12.65 22.87 3.15
N MET A 232 -13.15 21.73 2.64
CA MET A 232 -12.29 20.66 2.13
C MET A 232 -11.45 21.09 0.92
N ALA A 233 -12.03 21.84 -0.01
CA ALA A 233 -11.32 22.34 -1.18
C ALA A 233 -10.20 23.33 -0.80
N GLU A 234 -10.39 24.08 0.28
CA GLU A 234 -9.38 24.99 0.85
C GLU A 234 -8.33 24.29 1.74
N GLY A 235 -8.50 22.99 2.02
CA GLY A 235 -7.63 22.24 2.92
C GLY A 235 -7.93 22.44 4.41
N GLU A 236 -9.04 23.09 4.75
CA GLU A 236 -9.52 23.34 6.11
C GLU A 236 -10.28 22.11 6.65
N TRP A 237 -9.55 21.01 6.85
CA TRP A 237 -10.11 19.70 7.19
C TRP A 237 -10.86 19.64 8.53
N ALA A 238 -10.31 20.29 9.55
CA ALA A 238 -10.89 20.31 10.89
C ALA A 238 -12.23 21.06 10.90
N PRO A 239 -12.32 22.32 10.40
CA PRO A 239 -13.60 22.99 10.20
C PRO A 239 -14.60 22.19 9.35
N ALA A 240 -14.15 21.55 8.27
CA ALA A 240 -15.03 20.71 7.45
C ALA A 240 -15.64 19.56 8.26
N MET A 241 -14.83 18.84 9.04
CA MET A 241 -15.31 17.76 9.91
C MET A 241 -16.32 18.23 10.96
N GLU A 242 -16.15 19.42 11.54
CA GLU A 242 -17.13 19.99 12.48
C GLU A 242 -18.49 20.24 11.81
N GLU A 243 -18.49 20.80 10.59
CA GLU A 243 -19.74 21.00 9.84
C GLU A 243 -20.45 19.68 9.49
N LEU A 244 -19.69 18.65 9.11
CA LEU A 244 -20.23 17.32 8.84
C LEU A 244 -20.81 16.68 10.12
N LEU A 245 -20.13 16.84 11.25
CA LEU A 245 -20.57 16.30 12.54
C LEU A 245 -21.91 16.92 12.98
N GLU A 246 -22.11 18.22 12.76
CA GLU A 246 -23.36 18.91 13.06
C GLU A 246 -24.55 18.33 12.27
N ILE A 247 -24.33 17.86 11.03
CA ILE A 247 -25.35 17.14 10.25
C ILE A 247 -25.59 15.76 10.87
N ILE A 248 -24.53 14.98 11.09
CA ILE A 248 -24.61 13.60 11.62
C ILE A 248 -25.37 13.56 12.95
N MET A 249 -25.10 14.51 13.85
CA MET A 249 -25.77 14.60 15.16
C MET A 249 -27.28 14.90 15.07
N ARG A 250 -27.75 15.53 13.98
CA ARG A 250 -29.17 15.89 13.79
C ARG A 250 -29.92 14.93 12.89
N ASP A 251 -29.23 14.31 11.94
CA ASP A 251 -29.79 13.35 10.99
C ASP A 251 -28.68 12.47 10.38
N LYS A 252 -28.51 11.28 10.96
CA LYS A 252 -27.49 10.30 10.54
C LYS A 252 -27.73 9.72 9.14
N ALA A 253 -28.98 9.74 8.66
CA ALA A 253 -29.41 9.10 7.43
C ALA A 253 -29.55 10.07 6.25
N TRP A 254 -29.48 11.38 6.52
CA TRP A 254 -29.62 12.41 5.48
C TRP A 254 -28.67 12.16 4.31
N ASN A 255 -29.21 12.32 3.10
CA ASN A 255 -28.51 12.16 1.82
C ASN A 255 -27.68 10.87 1.73
N ALA A 256 -28.28 9.72 2.05
CA ALA A 256 -27.63 8.41 2.02
C ALA A 256 -26.32 8.37 2.82
N GLU A 257 -26.33 9.03 3.99
CA GLU A 257 -25.20 9.13 4.93
C GLU A 257 -23.99 9.87 4.36
N ALA A 258 -24.16 10.72 3.34
CA ALA A 258 -23.08 11.46 2.71
C ALA A 258 -22.17 12.20 3.73
N PRO A 259 -22.69 12.87 4.77
CA PRO A 259 -21.84 13.52 5.77
C PRO A 259 -20.94 12.56 6.54
N ARG A 260 -21.46 11.39 6.94
CA ARG A 260 -20.67 10.36 7.65
C ARG A 260 -19.57 9.84 6.76
N LYS A 261 -19.89 9.51 5.51
CA LYS A 261 -18.90 8.96 4.56
C LYS A 261 -17.83 10.00 4.22
N THR A 262 -18.20 11.28 4.05
CA THR A 262 -17.24 12.38 3.88
C THR A 262 -16.36 12.59 5.11
N TYR A 263 -16.91 12.48 6.32
CA TYR A 263 -16.11 12.58 7.54
C TYR A 263 -15.07 11.46 7.62
N VAL A 264 -15.47 10.22 7.35
CA VAL A 264 -14.55 9.06 7.34
C VAL A 264 -13.48 9.22 6.25
N ALA A 265 -13.85 9.74 5.07
CA ALA A 265 -12.91 10.05 4.01
C ALA A 265 -11.85 11.07 4.43
N ILE A 266 -12.22 12.15 5.13
CA ILE A 266 -11.23 13.12 5.64
C ILE A 266 -10.26 12.42 6.61
N LEU A 267 -10.78 11.58 7.51
CA LEU A 267 -9.92 10.83 8.42
C LEU A 267 -8.95 9.90 7.67
N GLU A 268 -9.40 9.26 6.60
CA GLU A 268 -8.58 8.38 5.78
C GLU A 268 -7.48 9.16 5.04
N LEU A 269 -7.81 10.29 4.39
CA LEU A 269 -6.85 11.14 3.67
C LEU A 269 -5.73 11.69 4.56
N LEU A 270 -6.07 11.99 5.82
CA LEU A 270 -5.14 12.54 6.80
C LEU A 270 -4.38 11.46 7.58
N THR A 271 -4.80 10.21 7.49
CA THR A 271 -4.08 9.13 8.17
C THR A 271 -2.70 8.97 7.51
N PRO A 272 -1.60 9.09 8.27
CA PRO A 272 -0.26 8.91 7.71
C PRO A 272 -0.12 7.51 7.09
N PRO A 273 0.64 7.36 5.99
CA PRO A 273 0.94 6.05 5.45
C PRO A 273 1.63 5.20 6.51
N GLN A 274 1.32 3.90 6.54
CA GLN A 274 2.04 2.98 7.41
C GLN A 274 3.52 2.98 7.02
N PRO A 275 4.47 3.02 7.97
CA PRO A 275 5.87 2.87 7.65
C PRO A 275 6.07 1.58 6.85
N LYS A 276 6.74 1.65 5.69
CA LYS A 276 7.25 0.43 5.04
C LYS A 276 8.10 -0.31 6.09
N ALA A 277 7.83 -1.60 6.28
CA ALA A 277 8.52 -2.38 7.31
C ALA A 277 10.03 -2.29 7.07
N ASP A 278 10.75 -1.57 7.95
CA ASP A 278 12.19 -1.45 7.88
C ASP A 278 12.79 -2.84 8.16
N PRO A 279 13.46 -3.48 7.19
CA PRO A 279 14.07 -4.78 7.38
C PRO A 279 15.15 -4.75 8.48
N ALA A 280 15.67 -3.57 8.85
CA ALA A 280 16.64 -3.38 9.93
C ALA A 280 16.00 -3.21 11.33
N ALA A 281 14.68 -3.04 11.44
CA ALA A 281 13.99 -2.82 12.72
C ALA A 281 13.69 -4.11 13.50
N ALA A 282 13.78 -5.28 12.85
CA ALA A 282 13.51 -6.58 13.50
C ALA A 282 14.52 -6.99 14.59
N GLY A 283 15.60 -6.21 14.80
CA GLY A 283 16.72 -6.58 15.66
C GLY A 283 17.03 -5.66 16.86
N LYS A 284 16.27 -4.58 17.12
CA LYS A 284 16.63 -3.63 18.19
C LYS A 284 15.72 -3.76 19.41
N THR A 285 16.23 -4.42 20.46
CA THR A 285 15.64 -4.38 21.81
C THR A 285 15.81 -3.00 22.44
N ALA A 286 14.78 -2.61 23.21
CA ALA A 286 14.62 -1.36 23.93
C ALA A 286 15.85 -0.88 24.71
N GLY A 287 16.26 0.37 24.47
CA GLY A 287 17.25 1.04 25.30
C GLY A 287 18.02 2.17 24.61
N GLY A 288 17.34 3.24 24.22
CA GLY A 288 17.99 4.46 23.75
C GLY A 288 16.97 5.59 23.69
N ILE A 289 17.24 6.71 24.36
CA ILE A 289 16.41 7.91 24.27
C ILE A 289 16.54 8.42 22.84
N GLU A 290 15.57 8.09 21.99
CA GLU A 290 15.50 8.63 20.64
C GLU A 290 15.04 10.08 20.72
N VAL A 291 15.91 10.98 20.24
CA VAL A 291 15.52 12.36 19.97
C VAL A 291 14.53 12.30 18.82
N MET A 292 13.24 12.37 19.13
CA MET A 292 12.19 12.41 18.11
C MET A 292 12.44 13.60 17.18
N GLY A 293 12.68 13.31 15.90
CA GLY A 293 12.83 14.33 14.87
C GLY A 293 11.53 15.11 14.66
N LYS A 294 11.62 16.31 14.08
CA LYS A 294 10.47 17.19 13.81
C LYS A 294 9.33 16.48 13.04
N ALA A 295 9.66 15.64 12.07
CA ALA A 295 8.69 14.84 11.32
C ALA A 295 7.96 13.79 12.19
N ALA A 296 8.65 13.18 13.16
CA ALA A 296 8.04 12.24 14.10
C ALA A 296 7.12 12.95 15.10
N LEU A 297 7.45 14.18 15.50
CA LEU A 297 6.60 15.03 16.34
C LEU A 297 5.34 15.48 15.59
N GLU A 298 5.46 15.93 14.33
CA GLU A 298 4.32 16.33 13.49
C GLU A 298 3.37 15.14 13.21
N GLN A 299 3.91 13.94 12.99
CA GLN A 299 3.11 12.71 12.85
C GLN A 299 2.32 12.37 14.13
N ASP A 300 2.91 12.57 15.30
CA ASP A 300 2.25 12.32 16.59
C ASP A 300 1.10 13.31 16.84
N GLU A 301 1.29 14.60 16.52
CA GLU A 301 0.25 15.62 16.62
C GLU A 301 -0.96 15.34 15.71
N VAL A 302 -0.72 15.00 14.44
CA VAL A 302 -1.78 14.61 13.50
C VAL A 302 -2.52 13.37 14.00
N THR A 303 -1.80 12.37 14.51
CA THR A 303 -2.40 11.14 15.03
C THR A 303 -3.29 11.42 16.25
N VAL A 304 -2.84 12.25 17.19
CA VAL A 304 -3.62 12.68 18.36
C VAL A 304 -4.90 13.41 17.92
N MET A 305 -4.79 14.32 16.97
CA MET A 305 -5.92 15.05 16.39
C MET A 305 -6.94 14.09 15.79
N LEU A 306 -6.51 13.17 14.90
CA LEU A 306 -7.40 12.19 14.25
C LEU A 306 -8.09 11.29 15.26
N ASN A 307 -7.40 10.85 16.31
CA ASN A 307 -8.02 10.07 17.37
C ASN A 307 -9.09 10.85 18.13
N GLY A 308 -8.93 12.17 18.29
CA GLY A 308 -9.97 13.06 18.78
C GLY A 308 -11.23 13.05 17.91
N TYR A 309 -11.09 13.22 16.60
CA TYR A 309 -12.21 13.22 15.66
C TYR A 309 -12.87 11.83 15.52
N ARG A 310 -12.10 10.74 15.51
CA ARG A 310 -12.65 9.36 15.58
C ARG A 310 -13.56 9.16 16.79
N ARG A 311 -13.18 9.67 17.96
CA ARG A 311 -14.02 9.61 19.17
C ARG A 311 -15.29 10.45 19.02
N LYS A 312 -15.20 11.67 18.50
CA LYS A 312 -16.37 12.54 18.24
C LYS A 312 -17.38 11.85 17.33
N LEU A 313 -16.92 11.25 16.22
CA LEU A 313 -17.78 10.51 15.31
C LEU A 313 -18.46 9.32 16.00
N SER A 314 -17.70 8.52 16.76
CA SER A 314 -18.26 7.39 17.52
C SER A 314 -19.35 7.85 18.50
N MET A 315 -19.11 8.94 19.23
CA MET A 315 -20.12 9.51 20.15
C MET A 315 -21.37 10.00 19.41
N ALA A 316 -21.23 10.61 18.24
CA ALA A 316 -22.36 11.08 17.44
C ALA A 316 -23.17 9.93 16.81
N LEU A 317 -22.57 8.77 16.59
CA LEU A 317 -23.25 7.60 15.99
C LEU A 317 -23.98 6.73 17.01
N ASN A 318 -23.59 6.76 18.28
CA ASN A 318 -24.36 6.18 19.39
C ASN A 318 -25.66 6.96 19.66
#